data_AF-A0A926CP45-F1
#
_entry.id   AF-A0A926CP45-F1
#
_cell.length_a   1.000
_cell.length_b   1.000
_cell.length_c   1.000
_cell.angle_alpha   90.00
_cell.angle_beta   90.00
_cell.angle_gamma   90.00
#
_symmetry.space_group_name_H-M   'P 1'
#
loop_
_entity.id
_entity.type
_entity.pdbx_description
1 polymer ?
#
loop_
_entity_poly.entity_id
_entity_poly.type
_entity_poly.pdbx_seq_one_letter_code
_entity_poly.pdbx_strand_id
1 'polypeptide(L)'
;FVYYRDTGLAPPKPADRIYPQFIWNSLPPGISGLVIAAILAAAMSNLSAALNSLASTTIMDFYRPLTGGGDSEADQARYLRLARYSTVAWGVLLFLIGLVARSWGSVLEAGLSIASILYGALLGVFLLGMLTKRPGENAAMTGMIASLCVMFWVKTSTTIAFTWYVLIGTTVTLTAGYLASFVWSDNARRVE
;
A
#
# COMPACT_ATOMS: atom_id res chain seq x y z
N PHE A 1 -22.68 7.53 -13.53
CA PHE A 1 -22.77 7.64 -15.01
C PHE A 1 -24.20 7.66 -15.52
N VAL A 2 -25.11 6.80 -15.05
CA VAL A 2 -26.52 6.77 -15.50
C VAL A 2 -27.24 8.11 -15.28
N TYR A 3 -27.16 8.70 -14.07
CA TYR A 3 -27.77 10.00 -13.77
C TYR A 3 -27.37 11.14 -14.74
N TYR A 4 -26.08 11.28 -15.02
CA TYR A 4 -25.57 12.32 -15.94
C TYR A 4 -25.93 12.02 -17.41
N ARG A 5 -26.05 10.74 -17.77
CA ARG A 5 -26.48 10.31 -19.11
C ARG A 5 -27.97 10.59 -19.35
N ASP A 6 -28.81 10.36 -18.34
CA ASP A 6 -30.27 10.56 -18.44
C ASP A 6 -30.67 12.04 -18.32
N THR A 7 -29.86 12.86 -17.64
CA THR A 7 -30.10 14.31 -17.48
C THR A 7 -29.44 15.18 -18.56
N GLY A 8 -28.65 14.59 -19.46
CA GLY A 8 -27.91 15.33 -20.50
C GLY A 8 -26.77 16.21 -19.99
N LEU A 9 -26.40 16.08 -18.71
CA LEU A 9 -25.34 16.86 -18.08
C LEU A 9 -23.97 16.21 -18.31
N ALA A 10 -22.96 17.03 -18.64
CA ALA A 10 -21.59 16.53 -18.75
C ALA A 10 -21.07 16.05 -17.38
N PRO A 11 -20.56 14.82 -17.24
CA PRO A 11 -20.03 14.35 -15.96
C PRO A 11 -18.81 15.17 -15.55
N PRO A 12 -18.70 15.54 -14.26
CA PRO A 12 -17.56 16.29 -13.77
C PRO A 12 -16.25 15.52 -13.99
N LYS A 13 -15.23 16.23 -14.45
CA LYS A 13 -13.84 15.75 -14.49
C LYS A 13 -13.06 16.43 -13.36
N PRO A 14 -12.26 15.70 -12.56
CA PRO A 14 -11.99 14.25 -12.59
C PRO A 14 -13.16 13.39 -12.08
N ALA A 15 -13.16 12.11 -12.48
CA ALA A 15 -14.24 11.15 -12.20
C ALA A 15 -14.54 10.97 -10.69
N ASP A 16 -13.54 11.17 -9.85
CA ASP A 16 -13.63 11.11 -8.38
C ASP A 16 -14.66 12.12 -7.81
N ARG A 17 -15.03 13.16 -8.56
CA ARG A 17 -16.04 14.17 -8.15
C ARG A 17 -17.48 13.79 -8.45
N ILE A 18 -17.71 12.77 -9.28
CA ILE A 18 -19.06 12.36 -9.70
C ILE A 18 -19.90 11.98 -8.49
N TYR A 19 -19.34 11.20 -7.56
CA TYR A 19 -20.08 10.67 -6.43
C TYR A 19 -20.43 11.73 -5.37
N PRO A 20 -19.49 12.57 -4.89
CA PRO A 20 -19.82 13.64 -3.95
C PRO A 20 -20.80 14.69 -4.51
N GLN A 21 -20.68 15.05 -5.79
CA GLN A 21 -21.59 16.01 -6.41
C GLN A 21 -23.01 15.47 -6.55
N PHE A 22 -23.17 14.18 -6.85
CA PHE A 22 -24.48 13.55 -6.88
C PHE A 22 -25.13 13.54 -5.49
N ILE A 23 -24.38 13.17 -4.45
CA ILE A 23 -24.89 13.16 -3.07
C ILE A 23 -25.33 14.56 -2.63
N TRP A 24 -24.56 15.60 -2.94
CA TRP A 24 -24.87 16.96 -2.52
C TRP A 24 -26.06 17.56 -3.28
N ASN A 25 -26.12 17.36 -4.60
CA ASN A 25 -27.09 18.04 -5.46
C ASN A 25 -28.40 17.27 -5.67
N SER A 26 -28.41 15.95 -5.49
CA SER A 26 -29.53 15.09 -5.91
C SER A 26 -30.26 14.40 -4.76
N LEU A 27 -29.70 14.40 -3.53
CA LEU A 27 -30.36 13.79 -2.37
C LEU A 27 -31.13 14.83 -1.54
N PRO A 28 -32.23 14.43 -0.87
CA PRO A 28 -32.93 15.28 0.07
C PRO A 28 -32.03 15.74 1.22
N PRO A 29 -32.29 16.94 1.78
CA PRO A 29 -31.62 17.39 3.00
C PRO A 29 -31.85 16.39 4.13
N GLY A 30 -30.85 16.20 4.99
CA GLY A 30 -30.84 15.16 6.02
C GLY A 30 -30.16 13.88 5.55
N ILE A 31 -30.64 13.26 4.46
CA ILE A 31 -30.02 12.03 3.91
C ILE A 31 -28.64 12.35 3.32
N SER A 32 -28.52 13.45 2.57
CA SER A 32 -27.22 13.90 2.04
C SER A 32 -26.19 14.10 3.14
N GLY A 33 -26.58 14.72 4.25
CA GLY A 33 -25.74 14.91 5.44
C GLY A 33 -25.34 13.59 6.11
N LEU A 34 -26.28 12.64 6.24
CA LEU A 34 -26.02 11.32 6.81
C LEU A 34 -25.03 10.52 5.95
N VAL A 35 -25.16 10.57 4.62
CA VAL A 35 -24.24 9.91 3.69
C VAL A 35 -22.84 10.52 3.76
N ILE A 36 -22.74 11.85 3.79
CA ILE A 36 -21.44 12.52 3.92
C ILE A 36 -20.79 12.16 5.27
N ALA A 37 -21.56 12.17 6.36
CA ALA A 37 -21.07 11.76 7.68
C ALA A 37 -20.58 10.30 7.67
N ALA A 38 -21.31 9.39 7.03
CA ALA A 38 -20.90 7.98 6.91
C ALA A 38 -19.59 7.82 6.11
N ILE A 39 -19.43 8.56 5.01
CA ILE A 39 -18.19 8.55 4.22
C ILE A 39 -17.01 9.08 5.04
N LEU A 40 -17.20 10.18 5.78
CA LEU A 40 -16.17 10.74 6.65
C LEU A 40 -15.81 9.78 7.78
N ALA A 41 -16.79 9.12 8.40
CA ALA A 41 -16.57 8.12 9.43
C ALA A 41 -15.77 6.91 8.90
N ALA A 42 -16.13 6.40 7.71
CA ALA A 42 -15.40 5.32 7.05
C ALA A 42 -13.95 5.72 6.72
N ALA A 43 -13.75 6.94 6.20
CA ALA A 43 -12.41 7.47 5.91
C ALA A 43 -11.57 7.62 7.18
N MET A 44 -12.14 8.14 8.28
CA MET A 44 -11.46 8.26 9.57
C MET A 44 -11.07 6.91 10.17
N SER A 45 -11.94 5.89 10.03
CA SER A 45 -11.64 4.52 10.49
C SER A 45 -10.44 3.93 9.76
N ASN A 46 -10.43 4.03 8.42
CA ASN A 46 -9.30 3.55 7.61
C ASN A 46 -8.02 4.32 7.88
N LEU A 47 -8.11 5.65 8.03
CA LEU A 47 -6.95 6.50 8.32
C LEU A 47 -6.36 6.19 9.70
N SER A 48 -7.20 6.00 10.72
CA SER A 48 -6.76 5.62 12.06
C SER A 48 -6.05 4.27 12.07
N ALA A 49 -6.62 3.28 11.37
CA ALA A 49 -5.98 1.97 11.22
C ALA A 49 -4.62 2.08 10.51
N ALA A 50 -4.54 2.82 9.40
CA ALA A 50 -3.30 3.02 8.65
C ALA A 50 -2.22 3.72 9.51
N LEU A 51 -2.58 4.79 10.22
CA LEU A 51 -1.67 5.51 11.11
C LEU A 51 -1.16 4.64 12.26
N ASN A 52 -2.05 3.83 12.86
CA ASN A 52 -1.68 2.92 13.92
C ASN A 52 -0.73 1.82 13.42
N SER A 53 -1.01 1.21 12.26
CA SER A 53 -0.12 0.21 11.64
C SER A 53 1.24 0.79 11.28
N LEU A 54 1.29 1.99 10.69
CA LEU A 54 2.55 2.66 10.34
C LEU A 54 3.39 2.99 11.59
N ALA A 55 2.76 3.54 12.63
CA ALA A 55 3.43 3.82 13.89
C ALA A 55 3.93 2.53 14.55
N SER A 56 3.10 1.48 14.58
CA SER A 56 3.46 0.17 15.13
C SER A 56 4.65 -0.43 14.39
N THR A 57 4.61 -0.51 13.07
CA THR A 57 5.73 -1.03 12.26
C THR A 57 6.99 -0.18 12.44
N THR A 58 6.88 1.14 12.49
CA THR A 58 8.05 2.02 12.73
C THR A 58 8.73 1.70 14.06
N ILE A 59 7.95 1.47 15.12
CA ILE A 59 8.52 1.23 16.46
C ILE A 59 8.93 -0.23 16.66
N MET A 60 8.07 -1.17 16.28
CA MET A 60 8.27 -2.59 16.54
C MET A 60 9.23 -3.26 15.56
N ASP A 61 9.18 -2.87 14.28
CA ASP A 61 9.96 -3.54 13.23
C ASP A 61 11.30 -2.83 12.98
N PHE A 62 11.36 -1.50 13.17
CA PHE A 62 12.61 -0.73 12.98
C PHE A 62 13.24 -0.32 14.31
N TYR A 63 12.54 0.43 15.17
CA TYR A 63 13.18 1.03 16.36
C TYR A 63 13.59 0.00 17.43
N ARG A 64 12.73 -0.97 17.76
CA ARG A 64 12.98 -1.96 18.82
C ARG A 64 14.17 -2.89 18.49
N PRO A 65 14.29 -3.46 17.28
CA PRO A 65 15.47 -4.27 16.93
C PRO A 65 16.77 -3.47 16.91
N LEU A 66 16.73 -2.21 16.43
CA LEU A 66 17.91 -1.34 16.37
C LEU A 66 18.42 -0.89 17.76
N THR A 67 17.55 -0.90 18.77
CA THR A 67 17.88 -0.45 20.14
C THR A 67 18.18 -1.60 21.11
N GLY A 68 18.31 -2.83 20.61
CA GLY A 68 18.69 -3.99 21.42
C GLY A 68 17.54 -4.70 22.13
N GLY A 69 16.27 -4.41 21.77
CA GLY A 69 15.13 -5.25 22.14
C GLY A 69 14.82 -5.36 23.64
N GLY A 70 15.00 -4.29 24.41
CA GLY A 70 14.65 -4.29 25.84
C GLY A 70 13.15 -4.52 26.09
N ASP A 71 12.82 -5.43 27.00
CA ASP A 71 11.45 -5.86 27.34
C ASP A 71 10.98 -5.42 28.74
N SER A 72 11.70 -4.48 29.36
CA SER A 72 11.29 -3.91 30.65
C SER A 72 9.98 -3.12 30.52
N GLU A 73 9.21 -3.00 31.61
CA GLU A 73 8.03 -2.11 31.66
C GLU A 73 8.40 -0.66 31.26
N ALA A 74 9.59 -0.21 31.64
CA ALA A 74 10.10 1.11 31.26
C ALA A 74 10.30 1.24 29.73
N ASP A 75 10.72 0.16 29.06
CA ASP A 75 10.89 0.11 27.62
C ASP A 75 9.55 0.08 26.90
N GLN A 76 8.57 -0.67 27.40
CA GLN A 76 7.21 -0.69 26.85
C GLN A 76 6.55 0.70 26.92
N ALA A 77 6.68 1.39 28.07
CA ALA A 77 6.18 2.76 28.23
C ALA A 77 6.93 3.77 27.31
N ARG A 78 8.21 3.50 27.01
CA ARG A 78 8.99 4.28 26.03
C ARG A 78 8.50 4.02 24.61
N TYR A 79 8.34 2.77 24.19
CA TYR A 79 7.85 2.39 22.86
C TYR A 79 6.45 2.95 22.60
N LEU A 80 5.56 2.91 23.59
CA LEU A 80 4.22 3.50 23.46
C LEU A 80 4.27 5.02 23.27
N ARG A 81 5.14 5.72 23.99
CA ARG A 81 5.33 7.17 23.80
C ARG A 81 5.90 7.48 22.42
N LEU A 82 6.90 6.73 21.97
CA LEU A 82 7.47 6.89 20.64
C LEU A 82 6.45 6.57 19.55
N ALA A 83 5.61 5.56 19.73
CA ALA A 83 4.54 5.22 18.79
C ALA A 83 3.55 6.38 18.64
N ARG A 84 3.16 7.04 19.75
CA ARG A 84 2.30 8.23 19.69
C ARG A 84 2.94 9.38 18.90
N TYR A 85 4.23 9.65 19.11
CA TYR A 85 4.94 10.66 18.32
C TYR A 85 5.05 10.26 16.84
N SER A 86 5.29 8.98 16.57
CA SER A 86 5.33 8.43 15.21
C SER A 86 3.97 8.56 14.51
N THR A 87 2.85 8.33 15.20
CA THR A 87 1.49 8.57 14.70
C THR A 87 1.31 10.01 14.23
N VAL A 88 1.76 10.98 15.03
CA VAL A 88 1.66 12.41 14.67
C VAL A 88 2.55 12.72 13.46
N ALA A 89 3.79 12.20 13.43
CA ALA A 89 4.70 12.39 12.31
C ALA A 89 4.13 11.81 10.99
N TRP A 90 3.60 10.58 11.03
CA TRP A 90 2.92 9.97 9.89
C TRP A 90 1.65 10.73 9.50
N GLY A 91 0.89 11.26 10.46
CA GLY A 91 -0.28 12.11 10.19
C GLY A 91 0.09 13.36 9.38
N VAL A 92 1.15 14.07 9.79
CA VAL A 92 1.67 15.24 9.07
C VAL A 92 2.17 14.84 7.67
N LEU A 93 2.92 13.73 7.57
CA LEU A 93 3.45 13.26 6.29
C LEU A 93 2.34 12.86 5.31
N LEU A 94 1.33 12.12 5.76
CA LEU A 94 0.16 11.76 4.94
C LEU A 94 -0.65 13.00 4.53
N PHE A 95 -0.78 14.00 5.41
CA PHE A 95 -1.42 15.27 5.07
C PHE A 95 -0.67 15.99 3.94
N LEU A 96 0.67 16.08 4.02
CA LEU A 96 1.50 16.68 2.97
C LEU A 96 1.39 15.92 1.64
N ILE A 97 1.43 14.58 1.67
CA ILE A 97 1.21 13.75 0.47
C ILE A 97 -0.17 14.02 -0.13
N GLY A 98 -1.21 14.15 0.71
CA GLY A 98 -2.56 14.49 0.28
C GLY A 98 -2.65 15.84 -0.44
N LEU A 99 -1.89 16.85 0.00
CA LEU A 99 -1.81 18.14 -0.69
C LEU A 99 -1.21 18.01 -2.10
N VAL A 100 -0.15 17.21 -2.24
CA VAL A 100 0.49 16.95 -3.54
C VAL A 100 -0.41 16.12 -4.45
N ALA A 101 -1.11 15.12 -3.90
CA ALA A 101 -2.00 14.23 -4.63
C ALA A 101 -3.20 14.96 -5.26
N ARG A 102 -3.55 16.17 -4.81
CA ARG A 102 -4.58 16.99 -5.44
C ARG A 102 -4.27 17.36 -6.90
N SER A 103 -2.99 17.41 -7.25
CA SER A 103 -2.52 17.65 -8.63
C SER A 103 -2.52 16.37 -9.48
N TRP A 104 -2.70 15.21 -8.86
CA TRP A 104 -2.77 13.94 -9.57
C TRP A 104 -4.17 13.78 -10.16
N GLY A 105 -4.27 13.21 -11.37
CA GLY A 105 -5.52 13.09 -12.13
C GLY A 105 -6.65 12.39 -11.36
N SER A 106 -6.77 11.07 -11.51
CA SER A 106 -7.60 10.27 -10.61
C SER A 106 -6.74 9.81 -9.44
N VAL A 107 -7.10 10.23 -8.23
CA VAL A 107 -6.40 9.85 -7.00
C VAL A 107 -6.60 8.37 -6.72
N LEU A 108 -7.79 7.84 -7.07
CA LEU A 108 -8.11 6.43 -6.97
C LEU A 108 -7.18 5.58 -7.84
N GLU A 109 -7.02 5.93 -9.13
CA GLU A 109 -6.15 5.17 -10.04
C GLU A 109 -4.68 5.24 -9.60
N ALA A 110 -4.20 6.41 -9.18
CA ALA A 110 -2.84 6.57 -8.69
C ALA A 110 -2.57 5.72 -7.43
N GLY A 111 -3.49 5.75 -6.46
CA GLY A 111 -3.39 4.97 -5.23
C GLY A 111 -3.43 3.47 -5.49
N LEU A 112 -4.38 3.00 -6.30
CA LEU A 112 -4.48 1.59 -6.67
C LEU A 112 -3.25 1.12 -7.45
N SER A 113 -2.72 1.94 -8.35
CA SER A 113 -1.52 1.60 -9.11
C SER A 113 -0.29 1.40 -8.23
N ILE A 114 -0.06 2.28 -7.26
CA ILE A 114 1.04 2.14 -6.29
C ILE A 114 0.83 0.88 -5.44
N ALA A 115 -0.39 0.66 -4.94
CA ALA A 115 -0.72 -0.51 -4.14
C ALA A 115 -0.50 -1.81 -4.93
N SER A 116 -0.90 -1.88 -6.20
CA SER A 116 -0.74 -3.06 -7.05
C SER A 116 0.72 -3.46 -7.26
N ILE A 117 1.65 -2.50 -7.37
CA ILE A 117 3.09 -2.79 -7.50
C ILE A 117 3.60 -3.51 -6.23
N LEU A 118 3.25 -2.98 -5.06
CA LEU A 118 3.69 -3.54 -3.78
C LEU A 118 3.04 -4.90 -3.51
N TYR A 119 1.73 -5.03 -3.75
CA TYR A 119 1.02 -6.29 -3.59
C TYR A 119 1.50 -7.38 -4.55
N GLY A 120 1.87 -7.04 -5.78
CA GLY A 120 2.46 -7.98 -6.73
C GLY A 120 3.75 -8.62 -6.19
N ALA A 121 4.64 -7.81 -5.63
CA ALA A 121 5.89 -8.29 -5.01
C ALA A 121 5.63 -9.13 -3.75
N LEU A 122 4.76 -8.67 -2.85
CA LEU A 122 4.44 -9.38 -1.60
C LEU A 122 3.80 -10.75 -1.87
N LEU A 123 2.81 -10.79 -2.77
CA LEU A 123 2.17 -12.04 -3.20
C LEU A 123 3.18 -12.99 -3.85
N GLY A 124 4.09 -12.46 -4.67
CA GLY A 124 5.15 -13.23 -5.31
C GLY A 124 6.07 -13.95 -4.33
N VAL A 125 6.54 -13.26 -3.28
CA VAL A 125 7.36 -13.89 -2.23
C VAL A 125 6.57 -14.89 -1.41
N PHE A 126 5.32 -14.56 -1.05
CA PHE A 126 4.47 -15.48 -0.30
C PHE A 126 4.26 -16.79 -1.08
N LEU A 127 3.95 -16.69 -2.38
CA LEU A 127 3.85 -17.85 -3.26
C LEU A 127 5.20 -18.58 -3.41
N LEU A 128 6.32 -17.85 -3.52
CA LEU A 128 7.64 -18.47 -3.62
C LEU A 128 7.91 -19.39 -2.41
N GLY A 129 7.65 -18.89 -1.19
CA GLY A 129 7.81 -19.65 0.05
C GLY A 129 6.81 -20.79 0.21
N MET A 130 5.57 -20.63 -0.28
CA MET A 130 4.54 -21.67 -0.20
C MET A 130 4.73 -22.80 -1.23
N LEU A 131 5.10 -22.47 -2.47
CA LEU A 131 5.22 -23.43 -3.58
C LEU A 131 6.61 -24.06 -3.69
N THR A 132 7.65 -23.48 -3.08
CA THR A 132 9.03 -23.94 -3.24
C THR A 132 9.62 -24.34 -1.90
N LYS A 133 10.25 -25.53 -1.82
CA LYS A 133 10.90 -26.04 -0.60
C LYS A 133 12.31 -25.50 -0.34
N ARG A 134 12.84 -24.67 -1.23
CA ARG A 134 14.25 -24.23 -1.28
C ARG A 134 14.57 -22.75 -1.00
N PRO A 135 13.64 -21.78 -1.07
CA PRO A 135 14.05 -20.38 -1.10
C PRO A 135 14.53 -19.94 0.29
N GLY A 136 15.82 -19.61 0.39
CA GLY A 136 16.36 -18.88 1.53
C GLY A 136 15.98 -17.39 1.49
N GLU A 137 16.13 -16.69 2.61
CA GLU A 137 15.81 -15.27 2.78
C GLU A 137 16.40 -14.38 1.66
N ASN A 138 17.67 -14.62 1.31
CA ASN A 138 18.37 -13.88 0.25
C ASN A 138 17.70 -14.03 -1.13
N ALA A 139 17.17 -15.21 -1.45
CA ALA A 139 16.49 -15.46 -2.71
C ALA A 139 15.13 -14.74 -2.77
N ALA A 140 14.41 -14.68 -1.64
CA ALA A 140 13.18 -13.92 -1.54
C ALA A 140 13.42 -12.41 -1.66
N MET A 141 14.44 -11.87 -0.98
CA MET A 141 14.80 -10.45 -1.06
C MET A 141 15.21 -10.03 -2.47
N THR A 142 16.05 -10.83 -3.15
CA THR A 142 16.46 -10.55 -4.53
C THR A 142 15.27 -10.58 -5.50
N GLY A 143 14.33 -11.53 -5.33
CA GLY A 143 13.08 -11.56 -6.09
C GLY A 143 12.23 -10.30 -5.91
N MET A 144 12.08 -9.80 -4.68
CA MET A 144 11.33 -8.56 -4.43
C MET A 144 11.99 -7.34 -5.05
N ILE A 145 13.30 -7.19 -4.88
CA ILE A 145 14.04 -6.04 -5.43
C ILE A 145 13.95 -6.06 -6.96
N ALA A 146 14.15 -7.22 -7.59
CA ALA A 146 14.02 -7.37 -9.03
C ALA A 146 12.60 -7.00 -9.52
N SER A 147 11.57 -7.45 -8.81
CA SER A 147 10.17 -7.10 -9.11
C SER A 147 9.92 -5.60 -9.02
N LEU A 148 10.39 -4.93 -7.97
CA LEU A 148 10.25 -3.47 -7.84
C LEU A 148 10.96 -2.72 -8.97
N CYS A 149 12.17 -3.13 -9.35
CA CYS A 149 12.91 -2.53 -10.47
C CYS A 149 12.17 -2.71 -11.81
N VAL A 150 11.69 -3.93 -12.09
CA VAL A 150 10.95 -4.23 -13.33
C VAL A 150 9.62 -3.48 -13.34
N MET A 151 8.89 -3.45 -12.24
CA MET A 151 7.62 -2.72 -12.16
C MET A 151 7.80 -1.22 -12.29
N PHE A 152 8.89 -0.66 -11.77
CA PHE A 152 9.25 0.73 -12.00
C PHE A 152 9.49 1.00 -13.49
N TRP A 153 10.23 0.13 -14.18
CA TRP A 153 10.44 0.21 -15.63
C TRP A 153 9.15 0.08 -16.43
N VAL A 154 8.30 -0.89 -16.09
CA VAL A 154 7.01 -1.11 -16.76
C VAL A 154 6.11 0.11 -16.63
N LYS A 155 6.08 0.72 -15.44
CA LYS A 155 5.28 1.93 -15.19
C LYS A 155 5.77 3.14 -16.00
N THR A 156 7.07 3.29 -16.23
CA THR A 156 7.62 4.42 -16.99
C THR A 156 7.63 4.20 -18.49
N SER A 157 7.79 2.96 -18.94
CA SER A 157 8.02 2.63 -20.35
C SER A 157 6.78 2.12 -21.09
N THR A 158 5.73 1.69 -20.37
CA THR A 158 4.59 1.00 -20.98
C THR A 158 3.25 1.57 -20.49
N THR A 159 2.24 1.58 -21.36
CA THR A 159 0.86 2.00 -21.05
C THR A 159 -0.01 0.84 -20.56
N ILE A 160 0.54 -0.05 -19.72
CA ILE A 160 -0.21 -1.18 -19.17
C ILE A 160 -1.15 -0.69 -18.07
N ALA A 161 -2.40 -1.16 -18.08
CA ALA A 161 -3.35 -0.85 -17.02
C ALA A 161 -2.88 -1.43 -15.67
N PHE A 162 -3.07 -0.67 -14.59
CA PHE A 162 -2.58 -1.05 -13.25
C PHE A 162 -3.08 -2.41 -12.74
N THR A 163 -4.21 -2.91 -13.26
CA THR A 163 -4.76 -4.22 -12.91
C THR A 163 -3.81 -5.38 -13.24
N TRP A 164 -2.94 -5.22 -14.24
CA TRP A 164 -1.93 -6.21 -14.61
C TRP A 164 -0.67 -6.14 -13.74
N TYR A 165 -0.48 -5.07 -12.97
CA TYR A 165 0.74 -4.86 -12.19
C TYR A 165 0.94 -5.93 -11.12
N VAL A 166 -0.15 -6.41 -10.52
CA VAL A 166 -0.09 -7.52 -9.55
C VAL A 166 0.44 -8.79 -10.23
N LEU A 167 -0.14 -9.18 -11.37
CA LEU A 167 0.27 -10.39 -12.09
C LEU A 167 1.72 -10.31 -12.57
N ILE A 168 2.13 -9.19 -13.17
CA ILE A 168 3.50 -8.98 -13.62
C ILE A 168 4.45 -8.99 -12.42
N GLY A 169 4.15 -8.24 -11.36
CA GLY A 169 4.98 -8.20 -10.16
C GLY A 169 5.13 -9.58 -9.50
N THR A 170 4.06 -10.35 -9.39
CA THR A 170 4.08 -11.70 -8.81
C THR A 170 4.90 -12.67 -9.66
N THR A 171 4.73 -12.67 -10.97
CA THR A 171 5.48 -13.55 -11.89
C THR A 171 6.97 -13.22 -11.91
N VAL A 172 7.34 -11.93 -11.93
CA VAL A 172 8.74 -11.49 -11.84
C VAL A 172 9.36 -11.90 -10.52
N THR A 173 8.66 -11.69 -9.40
CA THR A 173 9.17 -12.07 -8.07
C THR A 173 9.40 -13.58 -7.96
N LEU A 174 8.43 -14.38 -8.42
CA LEU A 174 8.52 -15.84 -8.40
C LEU A 174 9.69 -16.34 -9.25
N THR A 175 9.81 -15.85 -10.49
CA THR A 175 10.85 -16.30 -11.41
C THR A 175 12.24 -15.83 -10.97
N ALA A 176 12.41 -14.56 -10.63
CA ALA A 176 13.68 -14.02 -10.15
C ALA A 176 14.10 -14.66 -8.83
N GLY A 177 13.18 -14.82 -7.87
CA GLY A 177 13.47 -15.46 -6.60
C GLY A 177 13.78 -16.96 -6.73
N TYR A 178 13.08 -17.67 -7.62
CA TYR A 178 13.39 -19.07 -7.92
C TYR A 178 14.76 -19.23 -8.58
N LEU A 179 15.11 -18.38 -9.55
CA LEU A 179 16.43 -18.38 -10.18
C LEU A 179 17.54 -18.04 -9.19
N ALA A 180 17.34 -17.02 -8.35
CA ALA A 180 18.25 -16.65 -7.29
C ALA A 180 18.46 -17.81 -6.29
N SER A 181 17.42 -18.61 -6.04
CA SER A 181 17.53 -19.75 -5.12
C SER A 181 18.62 -20.75 -5.54
N PHE A 182 18.90 -20.92 -6.83
CA PHE A 182 20.00 -21.81 -7.27
C PHE A 182 21.38 -21.27 -6.90
N VAL A 183 21.58 -19.95 -7.00
CA VAL A 183 22.85 -19.30 -6.69
C VAL A 183 23.15 -19.34 -5.19
N TRP A 184 22.12 -19.19 -4.34
CA TRP A 184 22.27 -19.21 -2.88
C TRP A 184 22.10 -20.60 -2.24
N SER A 185 21.55 -21.60 -2.95
CA SER A 185 21.36 -22.95 -2.42
C SER A 185 22.65 -23.73 -2.13
N ASP A 186 23.79 -23.31 -2.70
CA ASP A 186 25.09 -23.91 -2.41
C ASP A 186 25.62 -23.56 -1.01
N ASN A 187 25.11 -22.49 -0.38
CA ASN A 187 25.54 -22.07 0.95
C ASN A 187 24.75 -22.73 2.09
N ALA A 188 23.49 -23.13 1.84
CA ALA A 188 22.64 -23.75 2.87
C ALA A 188 23.07 -25.20 3.22
N ARG A 189 23.77 -25.89 2.31
CA ARG A 189 24.31 -27.24 2.55
C ARG A 189 25.62 -27.29 3.34
N ARG A 190 26.21 -26.14 3.71
CA ARG A 190 27.47 -26.08 4.46
C ARG A 190 27.31 -25.86 5.96
N VAL A 191 26.07 -25.73 6.45
CA VAL A 191 25.78 -25.37 7.86
C VAL A 191 24.97 -26.45 8.59
N GLU A 192 24.65 -27.56 7.92
CA GLU A 192 24.18 -28.81 8.53
C GLU A 192 25.33 -29.83 8.54
#